data_AF-A0A6B2TI65-F1
#
_entry.id   AF-A0A6B2TI65-F1
#
_cell.length_a   1.000
_cell.length_b   1.000
_cell.length_c   1.000
_cell.angle_alpha   90.00
_cell.angle_beta   90.00
_cell.angle_gamma   90.00
#
_symmetry.space_group_name_H-M   'P 1'
#
loop_
_entity.id
_entity.type
_entity.pdbx_description
1 polymer ?
#
loop_
_entity_poly.entity_id
_entity_poly.type
_entity_poly.pdbx_seq_one_letter_code
_entity_poly.pdbx_strand_id
1 'polypeptide(L)'
;MHPIVKPALRRGWRDLSTVQFGVAPAHALVLGPMDTATGSFLTLLDGTRGVPLLREEGRRMGLPDGHVDRLLGELSRAGLLDDSTGGGPAADALRGRGETLDRLRGDVASLSLQSPGPGDA
;
A
#
# COMPACT_ATOMS: atom_id res chain seq x y z
N MET A 1 -10.61 5.64 1.83
CA MET A 1 -9.53 4.66 1.76
C MET A 1 -8.55 4.81 2.91
N HIS A 2 -8.10 3.66 3.39
CA HIS A 2 -6.99 3.45 4.30
C HIS A 2 -5.88 2.72 3.53
N PRO A 3 -4.94 3.48 2.95
CA PRO A 3 -3.95 2.93 2.01
C PRO A 3 -3.02 1.90 2.64
N ILE A 4 -2.87 0.77 1.98
CA ILE A 4 -1.88 -0.27 2.31
C ILE A 4 -1.09 -0.65 1.07
N VAL A 5 0.23 -0.79 1.17
CA VAL A 5 1.02 -1.45 0.11
C VAL A 5 0.63 -2.92 0.08
N LYS A 6 0.28 -3.45 -1.10
CA LYS A 6 -0.20 -4.84 -1.24
C LYS A 6 0.68 -5.82 -0.45
N PRO A 7 0.16 -6.49 0.59
CA PRO A 7 0.99 -7.21 1.55
C PRO A 7 1.78 -8.38 0.95
N ALA A 8 1.32 -8.94 -0.18
CA ALA A 8 2.04 -9.97 -0.91
C ALA A 8 3.32 -9.46 -1.62
N LEU A 9 3.45 -8.14 -1.80
CA LEU A 9 4.62 -7.52 -2.42
C LEU A 9 5.65 -7.14 -1.35
N ARG A 10 6.65 -8.01 -1.17
CA ARG A 10 7.84 -7.70 -0.37
C ARG A 10 8.50 -6.42 -0.86
N ARG A 11 8.78 -5.48 0.04
CA ARG A 11 9.47 -4.23 -0.27
C ARG A 11 10.92 -4.26 0.20
N GLY A 12 11.82 -3.69 -0.58
CA GLY A 12 13.20 -3.44 -0.18
C GLY A 12 13.85 -2.32 -0.98
N TRP A 13 14.88 -1.71 -0.41
CA TRP A 13 15.78 -0.84 -1.17
C TRP A 13 16.59 -1.70 -2.13
N ARG A 14 16.59 -1.33 -3.41
CA ARG A 14 17.43 -1.97 -4.42
C ARG A 14 18.79 -1.27 -4.52
N ASP A 15 18.77 0.05 -4.38
CA ASP A 15 19.94 0.93 -4.28
C ASP A 15 19.61 2.14 -3.39
N LEU A 16 20.42 3.20 -3.45
CA LEU A 16 20.29 4.40 -2.62
C LEU A 16 19.04 5.25 -2.91
N SER A 17 18.41 5.09 -4.08
CA SER A 17 17.27 5.91 -4.49
C SER A 17 16.14 5.13 -5.16
N THR A 18 16.25 3.81 -5.30
CA THR A 18 15.17 2.99 -5.87
C THR A 18 14.65 1.94 -4.89
N VAL A 19 13.32 1.83 -4.84
CA VAL A 19 12.59 0.87 -4.02
C VAL A 19 12.01 -0.21 -4.93
N GLN A 20 12.28 -1.47 -4.60
CA GLN A 20 11.69 -2.62 -5.26
C GLN A 20 10.49 -3.14 -4.45
N PHE A 21 9.43 -3.48 -5.17
CA PHE A 21 8.24 -4.17 -4.70
C PHE A 21 8.14 -5.52 -5.40
N GLY A 22 7.93 -6.59 -4.64
CA GLY A 22 7.89 -7.96 -5.16
C GLY A 22 9.27 -8.57 -5.42
N VAL A 23 9.33 -9.91 -5.32
CA VAL A 23 10.53 -10.71 -5.64
C VAL A 23 10.31 -11.63 -6.84
N ALA A 24 9.05 -11.95 -7.16
CA ALA A 24 8.70 -12.75 -8.33
C ALA A 24 8.67 -11.84 -9.58
N PRO A 25 9.38 -12.18 -10.68
CA PRO A 25 9.50 -11.31 -11.85
C PRO A 25 8.16 -10.84 -12.43
N ALA A 26 7.12 -11.69 -12.40
CA ALA A 26 5.79 -11.35 -12.90
C ALA A 26 5.05 -10.26 -12.08
N HIS A 27 5.51 -9.98 -10.86
CA HIS A 27 4.88 -9.04 -9.92
C HIS A 27 5.89 -8.03 -9.36
N ALA A 28 7.11 -7.99 -9.91
CA ALA A 28 8.17 -7.12 -9.44
C ALA A 28 8.09 -5.74 -10.13
N LEU A 29 8.10 -4.68 -9.34
CA LEU A 29 8.13 -3.29 -9.79
C LEU A 29 9.23 -2.52 -9.05
N VAL A 30 9.95 -1.66 -9.78
CA VAL A 30 10.98 -0.78 -9.21
C VAL A 30 10.52 0.66 -9.40
N LEU A 31 10.49 1.43 -8.31
CA LEU A 31 10.14 2.85 -8.30
C LEU A 31 11.33 3.69 -7.85
N GLY A 32 11.58 4.78 -8.57
CA GLY A 32 12.58 5.78 -8.22
C GLY A 32 12.79 6.82 -9.32
N PRO A 33 13.59 7.86 -9.06
CA PRO A 33 14.32 8.09 -7.80
C PRO A 33 13.37 8.49 -6.66
N MET A 34 13.68 8.02 -5.46
CA MET A 34 12.94 8.24 -4.23
C MET A 34 13.91 8.68 -3.14
N ASP A 35 13.64 9.83 -2.53
CA ASP A 35 14.40 10.28 -1.37
C ASP A 35 14.06 9.46 -0.11
N THR A 36 14.92 9.59 0.92
CA THR A 36 14.75 8.85 2.18
C THR A 36 13.46 9.22 2.91
N ALA A 37 12.98 10.47 2.79
CA ALA A 37 11.74 10.92 3.44
C ALA A 37 10.52 10.21 2.83
N THR A 38 10.44 10.15 1.50
CA THR A 38 9.41 9.45 0.75
C THR A 38 9.49 7.94 1.00
N GLY A 39 10.69 7.37 1.01
CA GLY A 39 10.89 5.95 1.34
C GLY A 39 10.43 5.61 2.77
N SER A 40 10.70 6.49 3.72
CA SER A 40 10.22 6.36 5.11
C SER A 40 8.69 6.52 5.19
N PHE A 41 8.12 7.44 4.43
CA PHE A 41 6.67 7.66 4.36
C PHE A 41 5.93 6.41 3.88
N LEU A 42 6.51 5.63 2.97
CA LEU A 42 5.91 4.36 2.52
C LEU A 42 5.66 3.37 3.68
N THR A 43 6.34 3.50 4.83
CA THR A 43 6.09 2.65 6.01
C THR A 43 4.76 2.96 6.69
N LEU A 44 4.19 4.15 6.47
CA LEU A 44 2.90 4.58 7.00
C LEU A 44 1.72 4.04 6.21
N LEU A 45 1.97 3.48 5.02
CA LEU A 45 0.98 2.84 4.14
C LEU A 45 0.74 1.39 4.60
N ASP A 46 0.28 1.25 5.85
CA ASP A 46 0.03 0.00 6.56
C ASP A 46 -1.47 -0.33 6.70
N GLY A 47 -2.34 0.49 6.10
CA GLY A 47 -3.80 0.33 6.17
C GLY A 47 -4.42 0.80 7.48
N THR A 48 -3.67 1.38 8.42
CA THR A 48 -4.22 1.88 9.68
C THR A 48 -4.66 3.34 9.59
N ARG A 49 -4.08 4.10 8.65
CA ARG A 49 -4.30 5.56 8.49
C ARG A 49 -5.12 5.85 7.25
N GLY A 50 -6.14 6.69 7.39
CA GLY A 50 -6.84 7.27 6.25
C GLY A 50 -6.00 8.33 5.53
N VAL A 51 -6.36 8.65 4.29
CA VAL A 51 -5.69 9.69 3.48
C VAL A 51 -5.54 11.04 4.18
N PRO A 52 -6.53 11.59 4.92
CA PRO A 52 -6.37 12.87 5.61
C PRO A 52 -5.21 12.86 6.62
N LEU A 53 -5.08 11.79 7.41
CA LEU A 53 -4.01 11.63 8.39
C LEU A 53 -2.65 11.43 7.70
N LEU A 54 -2.61 10.68 6.60
CA LEU A 54 -1.38 10.53 5.80
C LEU A 54 -0.88 11.88 5.24
N ARG A 55 -1.77 12.80 4.86
CA ARG A 55 -1.38 14.16 4.44
C ARG A 55 -0.81 14.99 5.59
N GLU A 56 -1.30 14.79 6.81
CA GLU A 56 -0.75 15.43 8.01
C GLU A 56 0.63 14.88 8.35
N GLU A 57 0.79 13.56 8.32
CA GLU A 57 2.10 12.91 8.55
C GLU A 57 3.12 13.30 7.47
N GLY A 58 2.71 13.38 6.20
CA GLY A 58 3.59 13.86 5.13
C GLY A 58 4.10 15.28 5.38
N ARG A 59 3.23 16.18 5.85
CA ARG A 59 3.64 17.54 6.25
C ARG A 59 4.60 17.53 7.44
N ARG A 60 4.36 16.69 8.45
CA ARG A 60 5.26 16.53 9.61
C ARG A 60 6.63 16.01 9.23
N MET A 61 6.70 15.16 8.18
CA MET A 61 7.94 14.63 7.62
C MET A 61 8.65 15.60 6.66
N GLY A 62 8.08 16.79 6.40
CA GLY A 62 8.65 17.79 5.51
C GLY A 62 8.47 17.49 4.02
N LEU A 63 7.51 16.63 3.65
CA LEU A 63 7.19 16.38 2.25
C LEU A 63 6.52 17.61 1.62
N PRO A 64 6.79 17.91 0.33
CA PRO A 64 6.14 19.01 -0.36
C PRO A 64 4.61 18.88 -0.41
N ASP A 65 3.93 20.02 -0.50
CA ASP A 65 2.48 20.04 -0.66
C ASP A 65 2.04 19.24 -1.92
N GLY A 66 0.98 18.45 -1.77
CA GLY A 66 0.48 17.56 -2.84
C GLY A 66 1.35 16.34 -3.12
N HIS A 67 2.53 16.18 -2.51
CA HIS A 67 3.41 15.03 -2.71
C HIS A 67 2.75 13.72 -2.32
N VAL A 68 2.03 13.70 -1.18
CA VAL A 68 1.31 12.51 -0.70
C VAL A 68 0.25 12.06 -1.71
N ASP A 69 -0.57 12.97 -2.21
CA ASP A 69 -1.63 12.64 -3.17
C ASP A 69 -1.07 12.14 -4.49
N ARG A 70 0.00 12.77 -4.98
CA ARG A 70 0.72 12.33 -6.18
C ARG A 70 1.29 10.93 -6.00
N LEU A 71 1.97 10.67 -4.88
CA LEU A 71 2.55 9.37 -4.55
C LEU A 71 1.48 8.28 -4.49
N LEU A 72 0.37 8.53 -3.78
CA LEU A 72 -0.74 7.57 -3.69
C LEU A 72 -1.34 7.29 -5.07
N GLY A 73 -1.46 8.32 -5.93
CA GLY A 73 -1.90 8.16 -7.31
C GLY A 73 -0.94 7.33 -8.17
N GLU A 74 0.36 7.54 -8.04
CA GLU A 74 1.40 6.75 -8.74
C GLU A 74 1.39 5.29 -8.28
N LEU A 75 1.33 5.03 -6.97
CA LEU A 75 1.25 3.68 -6.41
C LEU A 75 -0.03 2.95 -6.80
N SER A 76 -1.17 3.65 -6.80
CA SER A 76 -2.45 3.12 -7.25
C SER A 76 -2.41 2.76 -8.74
N ARG A 77 -1.91 3.66 -9.60
CA ARG A 77 -1.72 3.38 -11.04
C ARG A 77 -0.76 2.22 -11.31
N ALA A 78 0.24 2.04 -10.46
CA ALA A 78 1.18 0.92 -10.53
C ALA A 78 0.62 -0.40 -9.96
N GLY A 79 -0.61 -0.41 -9.44
CA GLY A 79 -1.23 -1.60 -8.84
C GLY A 79 -0.56 -2.05 -7.54
N LEU A 80 0.18 -1.16 -6.86
CA LEU A 80 0.92 -1.44 -5.64
C LEU A 80 0.14 -1.13 -4.36
N LEU A 81 -0.99 -0.44 -4.48
CA LEU A 81 -1.80 0.04 -3.37
C LEU A 81 -3.11 -0.75 -3.27
N ASP A 82 -3.57 -0.96 -2.05
CA ASP A 82 -4.89 -1.48 -1.71
C ASP A 82 -5.56 -0.59 -0.64
N ASP A 83 -6.85 -0.81 -0.38
CA ASP A 83 -7.64 -0.12 0.65
C ASP A 83 -8.08 -1.12 1.72
N SER A 84 -7.55 -1.01 2.94
CA SER A 84 -7.91 -1.90 4.06
C SER A 84 -9.38 -1.79 4.49
N THR A 85 -10.09 -0.76 4.02
CA THR A 85 -11.51 -0.53 4.25
C THR A 85 -12.39 -0.81 3.03
N GLY A 86 -11.80 -1.32 1.94
CA GLY A 86 -12.49 -1.65 0.68
C GLY A 86 -13.30 -2.97 0.73
N GLY A 87 -13.78 -3.40 -0.44
CA GLY A 87 -14.51 -4.67 -0.63
C GLY A 87 -15.99 -4.68 -0.20
N GLY A 88 -16.50 -3.56 0.34
CA GLY A 88 -17.91 -3.38 0.69
C GLY A 88 -18.42 -4.25 1.85
N PRO A 89 -19.75 -4.38 2.02
CA PRO A 89 -20.36 -5.01 3.20
C PRO A 89 -19.97 -6.47 3.44
N ALA A 90 -19.68 -7.22 2.38
CA ALA A 90 -19.22 -8.61 2.49
C ALA A 90 -17.80 -8.68 3.07
N ALA A 91 -16.90 -7.79 2.63
CA ALA A 91 -15.57 -7.67 3.20
C ALA A 91 -15.62 -7.16 4.64
N ASP A 92 -16.51 -6.22 4.96
CA ASP A 92 -16.76 -5.78 6.34
C ASP A 92 -17.18 -6.94 7.25
N ALA A 93 -18.13 -7.76 6.81
CA ALA A 93 -18.60 -8.93 7.55
C ALA A 93 -17.48 -9.96 7.75
N LEU A 94 -16.61 -10.15 6.74
CA LEU A 94 -15.44 -11.01 6.84
C LEU A 94 -14.41 -10.44 7.83
N ARG A 95 -14.18 -9.12 7.84
CA ARG A 95 -13.32 -8.41 8.81
C ARG A 95 -13.77 -8.60 10.26
N GLY A 96 -15.06 -8.81 10.50
CA GLY A 96 -15.59 -9.23 11.81
C GLY A 96 -15.15 -10.64 12.27
N ARG A 97 -14.63 -11.48 11.37
CA ARG A 97 -14.15 -12.86 11.65
C ARG A 97 -12.63 -12.92 11.79
N GLY A 98 -12.09 -12.15 12.73
CA GLY A 98 -10.65 -11.88 12.88
C GLY A 98 -9.76 -13.14 12.86
N GLU A 99 -10.08 -14.18 13.62
CA GLU A 99 -9.26 -15.41 13.65
C GLU A 99 -9.21 -16.13 12.30
N THR A 100 -10.34 -16.23 11.60
CA THR A 100 -10.41 -16.88 10.29
C THR A 100 -9.63 -16.09 9.26
N LEU A 101 -9.76 -14.76 9.27
CA LEU A 101 -9.00 -13.89 8.40
C LEU A 101 -7.51 -13.96 8.66
N ASP A 102 -7.09 -14.06 9.92
CA ASP A 102 -5.67 -14.15 10.24
C ASP A 102 -5.05 -15.45 9.68
N ARG A 103 -5.77 -16.57 9.77
CA ARG A 103 -5.36 -17.83 9.14
C ARG A 103 -5.26 -17.73 7.61
N LEU A 104 -6.13 -16.92 6.98
CA LEU A 104 -6.17 -16.71 5.53
C LEU A 104 -5.38 -15.48 5.07
N ARG A 105 -4.58 -14.86 5.93
CA ARG A 105 -3.88 -13.60 5.64
C ARG A 105 -3.02 -13.68 4.37
N GLY A 106 -2.33 -14.79 4.16
CA GLY A 106 -1.52 -15.02 2.96
C GLY A 106 -2.35 -15.14 1.68
N ASP A 107 -3.50 -15.81 1.76
CA ASP A 107 -4.41 -16.00 0.63
C ASP A 107 -5.08 -14.69 0.25
N VAL A 108 -5.58 -13.93 1.24
CA VAL A 108 -6.18 -12.59 1.03
C VAL A 108 -5.15 -11.64 0.42
N ALA A 109 -3.90 -11.66 0.91
CA ALA A 109 -2.82 -10.85 0.32
C ALA A 109 -2.50 -11.25 -1.13
N SER A 110 -2.63 -12.53 -1.48
CA SER A 110 -2.40 -13.01 -2.84
C SER A 110 -3.56 -12.66 -3.77
N LEU A 111 -4.80 -12.73 -3.28
CA LEU A 111 -6.00 -12.32 -4.02
C LEU A 111 -5.95 -10.83 -4.40
N SER A 112 -5.43 -9.96 -3.53
CA SER A 112 -5.32 -8.53 -3.85
C SER A 112 -4.38 -8.23 -5.03
N LEU A 113 -3.51 -9.17 -5.43
CA LEU A 113 -2.71 -9.02 -6.65
C LEU A 113 -3.55 -9.13 -7.93
N GLN A 114 -4.72 -9.76 -7.88
CA GLN A 114 -5.62 -9.91 -9.04
C GLN A 114 -6.47 -8.65 -9.29
N SER A 115 -6.63 -7.80 -8.28
CA SER A 115 -7.40 -6.57 -8.35
C SER A 115 -6.46 -5.36 -8.55
N PRO A 116 -6.52 -4.64 -9.67
CA PRO A 116 -5.56 -3.56 -9.95
C PRO A 116 -5.82 -2.32 -9.08
N GLY A 117 -7.08 -2.01 -8.77
CA GLY A 117 -7.47 -0.82 -8.02
C GLY A 117 -7.55 -1.04 -6.50
N PRO A 118 -7.33 0.01 -5.69
CA PRO A 118 -7.49 -0.09 -4.24
C PRO A 118 -8.94 -0.38 -3.84
N GLY A 119 -9.15 -1.43 -3.04
CA GLY A 119 -10.47 -1.81 -2.53
C GLY A 119 -11.36 -2.57 -3.52
N ASP A 120 -10.82 -2.94 -4.68
CA ASP A 120 -11.48 -3.81 -5.67
C ASP A 120 -11.41 -5.31 -5.30
N ALA A 121 -10.60 -5.66 -4.29
CA ALA A 121 -10.42 -7.03 -3.78
C ALA A 121 -11.39 -7.40 -2.66
#